data_AF-A0A0B1ZIP0-F1
#
_entry.id   AF-A0A0B1ZIP0-F1
#
_cell.length_a   1.000
_cell.length_b   1.000
_cell.length_c   1.000
_cell.angle_alpha   90.00
_cell.angle_beta   90.00
_cell.angle_gamma   90.00
#
_symmetry.space_group_name_H-M   'P 1'
#
loop_
_entity.id
_entity.type
_entity.pdbx_description
1 polymer ?
#
loop_
_entity_poly.entity_id
_entity_poly.type
_entity_poly.pdbx_seq_one_letter_code
_entity_poly.pdbx_strand_id
1 'polypeptide(L)'
;MTPIAAAAAASRSLTRPARCRARAPVLHEEEVRMTIDQHIEELRAELKACPERAEQAQIAAELQAALERREQLQGAAIGAPGG
;
A
#
# COMPACT_ATOMS: atom_id res chain seq x y z
N MET A 1 -54.16 -14.54 -31.41
CA MET A 1 -53.75 -13.16 -31.11
C MET A 1 -52.44 -13.23 -30.37
N THR A 2 -51.40 -12.62 -30.93
CA THR A 2 -49.98 -12.69 -30.51
C THR A 2 -49.69 -11.82 -29.29
N PRO A 3 -48.80 -12.23 -28.37
CA PRO A 3 -48.02 -11.26 -27.62
C PRO A 3 -46.70 -10.99 -28.37
N ILE A 4 -46.52 -9.71 -28.69
CA ILE A 4 -45.31 -9.08 -29.19
C ILE A 4 -44.24 -9.19 -28.10
N ALA A 5 -43.22 -10.01 -28.32
CA ALA A 5 -42.05 -10.04 -27.45
C ALA A 5 -41.07 -8.93 -27.88
N ALA A 6 -40.80 -8.05 -26.93
CA ALA A 6 -40.01 -6.84 -27.05
C ALA A 6 -38.53 -7.11 -27.37
N ALA A 7 -37.93 -6.09 -27.99
CA ALA A 7 -36.53 -5.98 -28.37
C ALA A 7 -35.53 -6.15 -27.23
N ALA A 8 -34.33 -6.62 -27.55
CA ALA A 8 -33.10 -6.16 -26.90
C ALA A 8 -31.88 -6.42 -27.78
N ALA A 9 -31.07 -5.38 -27.94
CA ALA A 9 -29.98 -5.25 -28.88
C ALA A 9 -28.78 -6.13 -28.53
N ALA A 10 -28.30 -6.90 -29.50
CA ALA A 10 -26.99 -7.52 -29.46
C ALA A 10 -25.92 -6.43 -29.71
N SER A 11 -25.58 -5.69 -28.65
CA SER A 11 -24.47 -4.74 -28.67
C SER A 11 -23.16 -5.51 -28.80
N ARG A 12 -22.63 -5.53 -30.02
CA ARG A 12 -21.25 -5.92 -30.33
C ARG A 12 -20.29 -4.90 -29.71
N SER A 13 -19.96 -5.06 -28.43
CA SER A 13 -18.86 -4.31 -27.81
C SER A 13 -17.53 -4.94 -28.16
N LEU A 14 -16.95 -4.46 -29.26
CA LEU A 14 -15.51 -4.38 -29.48
C LEU A 14 -14.87 -3.59 -28.35
N THR A 15 -14.43 -4.23 -27.27
CA THR A 15 -13.30 -3.74 -26.47
C THR A 15 -12.77 -4.91 -25.66
N ARG A 16 -11.68 -5.52 -26.15
CA ARG A 16 -10.78 -6.32 -25.31
C ARG A 16 -10.31 -5.39 -24.19
N PRO A 17 -10.66 -5.60 -22.91
CA PRO A 17 -9.95 -4.92 -21.85
C PRO A 17 -8.60 -5.62 -21.79
N ALA A 18 -7.62 -5.11 -22.52
CA ALA A 18 -6.24 -5.23 -22.07
C ALA A 18 -6.13 -4.40 -20.78
N ARG A 19 -6.69 -4.94 -19.69
CA ARG A 19 -6.61 -4.35 -18.36
C ARG A 19 -5.98 -5.38 -17.44
N CYS A 20 -4.70 -5.58 -17.66
CA CYS A 20 -3.75 -5.52 -16.57
C CYS A 20 -2.60 -4.66 -17.08
N ARG A 21 -2.84 -3.35 -17.19
CA ARG A 21 -1.77 -2.37 -17.09
C ARG A 21 -1.10 -2.75 -15.77
N ALA A 22 0.10 -3.32 -15.83
CA ALA A 22 0.92 -3.56 -14.65
C ALA A 22 0.99 -2.22 -13.93
N ARG A 23 0.18 -2.07 -12.88
CA ARG A 23 0.16 -0.86 -12.08
C ARG A 23 1.51 -0.88 -11.40
N ALA A 24 2.31 0.12 -11.76
CA ALA A 24 3.75 0.10 -11.60
C ALA A 24 4.12 -0.25 -10.15
N PRO A 25 5.11 -1.12 -9.92
CA PRO A 25 5.62 -1.43 -8.58
C PRO A 25 5.92 -0.16 -7.76
N VAL A 26 6.34 0.91 -8.46
CA VAL A 26 6.65 2.24 -7.92
C VAL A 26 5.51 2.88 -7.12
N LEU A 27 4.24 2.74 -7.55
CA LEU A 27 3.10 3.31 -6.78
C LEU A 27 2.87 2.54 -5.48
N HIS A 28 3.10 1.23 -5.50
CA HIS A 28 2.92 0.38 -4.34
C HIS A 28 4.05 0.59 -3.32
N GLU A 29 5.29 0.79 -3.78
CA GLU A 29 6.42 1.09 -2.91
C GLU A 29 6.27 2.44 -2.20
N GLU A 30 5.75 3.45 -2.90
CA GLU A 30 5.48 4.77 -2.31
C GLU A 30 4.32 4.73 -1.30
N GLU A 31 3.23 4.02 -1.60
CA GLU A 31 2.12 3.74 -0.66
C GLU A 31 2.60 2.99 0.60
N VAL A 32 3.49 2.01 0.44
CA VAL A 32 4.08 1.25 1.56
C VAL A 32 5.00 2.14 2.40
N ARG A 33 5.79 3.02 1.79
CA ARG A 33 6.64 3.98 2.53
C ARG A 33 5.79 4.97 3.33
N MET A 34 4.74 5.54 2.72
CA MET A 34 3.81 6.44 3.42
C MET A 34 3.16 5.74 4.61
N THR A 35 2.75 4.48 4.46
CA THR A 35 2.17 3.68 5.54
C THR A 35 3.16 3.46 6.69
N ILE A 36 4.43 3.19 6.38
CA ILE A 36 5.47 2.98 7.40
C ILE A 36 5.80 4.28 8.14
N ASP A 37 5.89 5.41 7.43
CA ASP A 37 6.13 6.71 8.07
C ASP A 37 4.96 7.10 8.99
N GLN A 38 3.71 6.88 8.57
CA GLN A 38 2.52 7.08 9.42
C GLN A 38 2.58 6.21 10.69
N HIS A 39 2.93 4.93 10.54
CA HIS A 39 3.02 4.00 11.65
C HIS A 39 4.16 4.37 12.63
N ILE A 40 5.29 4.88 12.13
CA ILE A 40 6.37 5.42 12.97
C ILE A 40 5.89 6.61 13.81
N GLU A 41 5.07 7.51 13.23
CA GLU A 41 4.51 8.65 13.96
C GLU A 41 3.54 8.21 15.05
N GLU A 42 2.70 7.20 14.78
CA GLU A 42 1.78 6.60 15.77
C GLU A 42 2.56 6.02 16.94
N LEU A 43 3.56 5.16 16.68
CA LEU A 43 4.38 4.53 17.72
C LEU A 43 5.14 5.57 18.57
N ARG A 44 5.61 6.68 17.95
CA ARG A 44 6.22 7.79 18.70
C ARG A 44 5.22 8.50 19.60
N ALA A 45 3.99 8.71 19.13
CA ALA A 45 2.94 9.32 19.93
C ALA A 45 2.53 8.42 21.10
N GLU A 46 2.37 7.12 20.85
CA GLU A 46 2.07 6.10 21.85
C GLU A 46 3.17 6.00 22.91
N LEU A 47 4.44 5.95 22.51
CA LEU A 47 5.57 5.90 23.44
C LEU A 47 5.63 7.13 24.36
N LYS A 48 5.24 8.30 23.84
CA LYS A 48 5.16 9.53 24.62
C LYS A 48 3.99 9.54 25.60
N ALA A 49 2.87 8.90 25.24
CA ALA A 49 1.64 8.87 26.01
C ALA A 49 1.57 7.71 27.01
N CYS A 50 2.29 6.62 26.77
CA CYS A 50 2.28 5.42 27.60
C CYS A 50 3.19 5.59 28.83
N PRO A 51 2.67 5.52 30.07
CA PRO A 51 3.47 5.60 31.29
C PRO A 51 4.06 4.25 31.72
N GLU A 52 3.58 3.14 31.16
CA GLU A 52 3.97 1.79 31.59
C GLU A 52 5.29 1.36 30.93
N ARG A 53 6.28 1.00 31.76
CA ARG A 53 7.63 0.65 31.26
C ARG A 53 7.66 -0.60 30.37
N ALA A 54 6.81 -1.58 30.65
CA ALA A 54 6.76 -2.81 29.86
C ALA A 54 6.19 -2.54 28.47
N GLU A 55 5.07 -1.80 28.38
CA GLU A 55 4.50 -1.34 27.12
C GLU A 55 5.44 -0.40 26.37
N GLN A 56 6.12 0.55 27.04
CA GLN A 56 7.13 1.40 26.40
C GLN A 56 8.26 0.58 25.74
N ALA A 57 8.72 -0.49 26.38
CA ALA A 57 9.76 -1.36 25.82
C ALA A 57 9.26 -2.11 24.57
N GLN A 58 7.99 -2.53 24.55
CA GLN A 58 7.36 -3.17 23.39
C GLN A 58 7.20 -2.16 22.24
N ILE A 59 6.60 -1.00 22.53
CA ILE A 59 6.40 0.08 21.54
C ILE A 59 7.75 0.56 20.99
N ALA A 60 8.81 0.64 21.81
CA ALA A 60 10.16 0.98 21.36
C ALA A 60 10.74 -0.08 20.40
N ALA A 61 10.51 -1.37 20.66
CA ALA A 61 10.95 -2.44 19.78
C ALA A 61 10.21 -2.42 18.44
N GLU A 62 8.90 -2.16 18.46
CA GLU A 62 8.08 -1.99 17.26
C GLU A 62 8.54 -0.78 16.44
N LEU A 63 8.82 0.34 17.11
CA LEU A 63 9.35 1.56 16.47
C LEU A 63 10.69 1.29 15.79
N GLN A 64 11.58 0.55 16.44
CA GLN A 64 12.87 0.17 15.87
C GLN A 64 12.70 -0.69 14.61
N ALA A 65 11.82 -1.70 14.65
CA ALA A 65 11.54 -2.55 13.49
C ALA A 65 10.95 -1.75 12.31
N ALA A 66 10.05 -0.80 12.59
CA ALA A 66 9.48 0.07 11.57
C ALA A 66 10.54 0.99 10.94
N LEU A 67 11.47 1.54 11.74
CA LEU A 67 12.59 2.36 11.26
C LEU A 67 13.54 1.56 10.37
N GLU A 68 13.91 0.34 10.77
CA GLU A 68 14.74 -0.56 9.96
C GLU A 68 14.07 -0.92 8.63
N ARG A 69 12.76 -1.19 8.67
CA ARG A 69 11.99 -1.46 7.45
C ARG A 69 11.96 -0.26 6.51
N ARG A 70 11.82 0.95 7.06
CA ARG A 70 11.90 2.18 6.26
C ARG A 70 13.27 2.37 5.63
N GLU A 71 14.34 2.13 6.40
CA GLU A 71 15.72 2.22 5.92
C GLU A 71 15.98 1.22 4.78
N GLN A 72 15.49 -0.02 4.89
CA GLN A 72 15.58 -1.01 3.80
C GLN A 72 14.92 -0.52 2.50
N LEU A 73 13.75 0.12 2.60
CA LEU A 73 13.06 0.69 1.44
C LEU A 73 13.79 1.91 0.86
N GLN A 74 14.44 2.71 1.71
CA GLN A 74 15.27 3.84 1.27
C GLN A 74 16.59 3.38 0.64
N GLY A 75 17.24 2.37 1.20
CA GLY A 75 18.47 1.76 0.67
C GLY A 75 18.24 1.04 -0.65
N ALA A 76 17.11 0.33 -0.81
CA ALA A 76 16.71 -0.28 -2.08
C ALA A 76 16.46 0.76 -3.18
N ALA A 77 15.95 1.95 -2.83
CA ALA A 77 15.74 3.04 -3.78
C ALA A 77 17.05 3.70 -4.27
N ILE A 78 18.13 3.63 -3.49
CA ILE A 78 19.46 4.18 -3.84
C ILE A 78 20.36 3.13 -4.49
N GLY A 79 20.04 1.84 -4.32
CA GLY A 79 20.82 0.69 -4.78
C GLY A 79 20.45 0.09 -6.14
N ALA A 80 20.01 0.89 -7.12
CA ALA A 80 19.96 0.45 -8.52
C ALA A 80 21.28 0.83 -9.22
N PRO A 81 22.30 -0.04 -9.27
CA PRO A 81 23.47 0.20 -10.10
C PRO A 81 23.06 0.11 -11.57
N GLY A 82 22.99 1.26 -12.24
CA GLY A 82 23.17 1.31 -13.68
C GLY A 82 24.64 1.05 -13.99
N GLY A 83 24.92 -0.08 -14.64
CA GLY A 83 26.25 -0.49 -15.10
C GLY A 83 26.17 -1.74 -15.94
#